data_AF-A0A7M3NXS3-F1
#
_entry.id   AF-A0A7M3NXS3-F1
#
_cell.length_a   1.000
_cell.length_b   1.000
_cell.length_c   1.000
_cell.angle_alpha   90.00
_cell.angle_beta   90.00
_cell.angle_gamma   90.00
#
_symmetry.space_group_name_H-M   'P 1'
#
loop_
_entity.id
_entity.type
_entity.pdbx_description
1 polymer ?
#
loop_
_entity_poly.entity_id
_entity_poly.type
_entity_poly.pdbx_seq_one_letter_code
_entity_poly.pdbx_strand_id
1 'polypeptide(L)'
;MLLRDKVEAGLLATDTSGSASNRRVQYWLEFIRQPSPTRWYRAHNASIVAGYLTYEGLAAQEIKVERFMMNVALIRVLYTHAMLANPRLALGPLAFLGPRLVDPRHRSVKSFLDLGRSFPREYPVPGPVEEVVLAEHALARMLDYGLIAPRLPLLYEFAATALEEPRLTSLLDAGVPAYVWPHEDRSVWFVGNTGPHLRAIARMTGVRLLWEPSPFRRPYPKARG
;
A
#
# COMPACT_ATOMS: atom_id res chain seq x y z
N MET A 1 -8.74 -14.53 3.94
CA MET A 1 -7.42 -15.19 3.81
C MET A 1 -6.57 -15.07 5.07
N LEU A 2 -6.21 -13.86 5.51
CA LEU A 2 -5.35 -13.62 6.69
C LEU A 2 -5.67 -14.46 7.94
N LEU A 3 -6.91 -14.44 8.43
CA LEU A 3 -7.28 -15.17 9.64
C LEU A 3 -7.14 -16.68 9.46
N ARG A 4 -7.57 -17.20 8.30
CA ARG A 4 -7.47 -18.62 7.95
C ARG A 4 -6.01 -19.07 7.91
N ASP A 5 -5.16 -18.34 7.19
CA ASP A 5 -3.74 -18.70 7.02
C ASP A 5 -3.01 -18.68 8.38
N LYS A 6 -3.31 -17.69 9.24
CA LYS A 6 -2.76 -17.58 10.59
C LYS A 6 -3.22 -18.72 11.51
N VAL A 7 -4.52 -19.08 11.47
CA VAL A 7 -5.08 -20.16 12.29
C VAL A 7 -4.47 -21.51 11.90
N GLU A 8 -4.41 -21.81 10.61
CA GLU A 8 -3.82 -23.06 10.11
C GLU A 8 -2.35 -23.18 10.55
N ALA A 9 -1.56 -22.12 10.40
CA ALA A 9 -0.17 -22.13 10.84
C ALA A 9 -0.03 -22.30 12.36
N GLY A 10 -0.96 -21.77 13.15
CA GLY A 10 -1.02 -21.98 14.59
C GLY A 10 -1.24 -23.44 14.96
N LEU A 11 -2.16 -24.13 14.28
CA LEU A 11 -2.42 -25.55 14.47
C LEU A 11 -1.21 -26.41 14.06
N LEU A 12 -0.59 -26.10 12.91
CA LEU A 12 0.62 -26.77 12.43
C LEU A 12 1.87 -26.49 13.26
N ALA A 13 1.89 -25.41 14.05
CA ALA A 13 2.98 -25.16 14.98
C ALA A 13 2.92 -26.09 16.20
N THR A 14 1.73 -26.60 16.54
CA THR A 14 1.50 -27.52 17.67
C THR A 14 1.52 -29.00 17.27
N ASP A 15 1.35 -29.30 15.97
CA ASP A 15 1.33 -30.67 15.42
C ASP A 15 2.52 -30.88 14.48
N THR A 16 3.33 -31.90 14.74
CA THR A 16 4.55 -32.20 13.96
C THR A 16 4.29 -32.98 12.67
N SER A 17 3.05 -33.44 12.43
CA SER A 17 2.73 -34.33 11.30
C SER A 17 2.11 -33.64 10.08
N GLY A 18 1.64 -32.40 10.23
CA GLY A 18 0.96 -31.65 9.17
C GLY A 18 1.89 -30.88 8.22
N SER A 19 1.45 -30.71 6.97
CA SER A 19 2.10 -29.82 6.00
C SER A 19 1.23 -28.60 5.71
N ALA A 20 1.87 -27.46 5.40
CA ALA A 20 1.18 -26.22 5.09
C ALA A 20 0.37 -26.34 3.79
N SER A 21 -0.91 -25.95 3.81
CA SER A 21 -1.80 -26.03 2.63
C SER A 21 -1.36 -25.13 1.48
N ASN A 22 -0.61 -24.07 1.78
CA ASN A 22 -0.09 -23.14 0.81
C ASN A 22 1.13 -22.36 1.37
N ARG A 23 1.81 -21.64 0.47
CA ARG A 23 3.02 -20.89 0.79
C ARG A 23 2.82 -19.81 1.87
N ARG A 24 1.64 -19.22 1.97
CA ARG A 24 1.34 -18.17 2.97
C ARG A 24 1.27 -18.74 4.37
N VAL A 25 0.69 -19.94 4.51
CA VAL A 25 0.70 -20.70 5.76
C VAL A 25 2.12 -21.05 6.16
N GLN A 26 2.97 -21.42 5.20
CA GLN A 26 4.40 -21.63 5.46
C GLN A 26 5.10 -20.38 5.98
N TYR A 27 4.84 -19.19 5.42
CA TYR A 27 5.38 -17.94 5.96
C TYR A 27 4.92 -17.66 7.39
N TRP A 28 3.64 -17.93 7.71
CA TRP A 28 3.15 -17.81 9.07
C TRP A 28 3.83 -18.79 10.02
N LEU A 29 4.06 -20.03 9.58
CA LEU A 29 4.77 -21.03 10.36
C LEU A 29 6.24 -20.64 10.61
N GLU A 30 6.93 -20.09 9.61
CA GLU A 30 8.27 -19.51 9.75
C GLU A 30 8.30 -18.39 10.78
N PHE A 31 7.30 -17.48 10.74
CA PHE A 31 7.17 -16.42 11.74
C PHE A 31 6.92 -16.99 13.14
N ILE A 32 6.00 -17.93 13.31
CA ILE A 32 5.67 -18.53 14.61
C ILE A 32 6.90 -19.22 15.21
N ARG A 33 7.66 -19.97 14.40
CA ARG A 33 8.87 -20.68 14.85
C ARG A 33 10.02 -19.73 15.19
N GLN A 34 10.16 -18.63 14.46
CA GLN A 34 11.24 -17.67 14.68
C GLN A 34 10.74 -16.22 14.49
N PRO A 35 10.10 -15.63 15.51
CA PRO A 35 9.45 -14.32 15.38
C PRO A 35 10.41 -13.20 15.00
N SER A 36 10.07 -12.47 13.93
CA SER A 36 10.71 -11.20 13.57
C SER A 36 9.75 -10.28 12.82
N PRO A 37 9.94 -8.95 12.87
CA PRO A 37 9.13 -8.02 12.08
C PRO A 37 9.07 -8.38 10.59
N THR A 38 10.20 -8.68 9.97
CA THR A 38 10.28 -9.03 8.55
C THR A 38 9.46 -10.26 8.21
N ARG A 39 9.53 -11.32 9.03
CA ARG A 39 8.74 -12.55 8.81
C ARG A 39 7.25 -12.31 9.03
N TRP A 40 6.88 -11.49 10.01
CA TRP A 40 5.50 -11.10 10.25
C TRP A 40 4.93 -10.35 9.03
N TYR A 41 5.62 -9.33 8.53
CA TYR A 41 5.17 -8.56 7.37
C TYR A 41 5.09 -9.43 6.10
N ARG A 42 6.06 -10.33 5.88
CA ARG A 42 6.00 -11.27 4.75
C ARG A 42 4.75 -12.15 4.82
N ALA A 43 4.48 -12.78 5.95
CA ALA A 43 3.33 -13.66 6.14
C ALA A 43 1.99 -12.89 6.06
N HIS A 44 1.90 -11.75 6.73
CA HIS A 44 0.74 -10.87 6.72
C HIS A 44 0.42 -10.39 5.31
N ASN A 45 1.40 -9.80 4.62
CA ASN A 45 1.20 -9.20 3.31
C ASN A 45 0.92 -10.25 2.24
N ALA A 46 1.53 -11.43 2.31
CA ALA A 46 1.19 -12.53 1.41
C ALA A 46 -0.31 -12.91 1.53
N SER A 47 -0.83 -12.92 2.76
CA SER A 47 -2.25 -13.23 3.03
C SER A 47 -3.19 -12.12 2.57
N ILE A 48 -2.79 -10.85 2.72
CA ILE A 48 -3.55 -9.70 2.21
C ILE A 48 -3.59 -9.72 0.68
N VAL A 49 -2.45 -9.86 0.02
CA VAL A 49 -2.33 -9.90 -1.44
C VAL A 49 -3.14 -11.05 -2.03
N ALA A 50 -3.08 -12.24 -1.44
CA ALA A 50 -3.92 -13.34 -1.88
C ALA A 50 -5.42 -13.04 -1.72
N GLY A 51 -5.81 -12.27 -0.70
CA GLY A 51 -7.17 -11.76 -0.55
C GLY A 51 -7.59 -10.87 -1.72
N TYR A 52 -6.76 -9.88 -2.07
CA TYR A 52 -7.00 -9.01 -3.24
C TYR A 52 -7.17 -9.84 -4.52
N LEU A 53 -6.22 -10.72 -4.81
CA LEU A 53 -6.23 -11.50 -6.05
C LEU A 53 -7.37 -12.53 -6.11
N THR A 54 -7.77 -13.12 -4.97
CA THR A 54 -8.83 -14.14 -4.96
C THR A 54 -10.22 -13.51 -5.11
N TYR A 55 -10.42 -12.32 -4.57
CA TYR A 55 -11.73 -11.67 -4.47
C TYR A 55 -11.85 -10.43 -5.36
N GLU A 56 -11.05 -10.35 -6.41
CA GLU A 56 -11.08 -9.25 -7.39
C GLU A 56 -12.50 -9.01 -7.93
N GLY A 57 -13.25 -10.08 -8.24
CA GLY A 57 -14.63 -9.97 -8.72
C GLY A 57 -15.63 -9.38 -7.72
N LEU A 58 -15.36 -9.47 -6.41
CA LEU A 58 -16.16 -8.77 -5.39
C LEU A 58 -15.76 -7.30 -5.34
N ALA A 59 -14.45 -7.01 -5.36
CA ALA A 59 -13.95 -5.63 -5.38
C ALA A 59 -14.39 -4.86 -6.64
N ALA A 60 -14.58 -5.53 -7.77
CA ALA A 60 -15.08 -4.92 -9.00
C ALA A 60 -16.53 -4.40 -8.89
N GLN A 61 -17.32 -4.93 -7.93
CA GLN A 61 -18.70 -4.50 -7.66
C GLN A 61 -18.76 -3.27 -6.75
N GLU A 62 -17.64 -2.88 -6.15
CA GLU A 62 -17.57 -1.74 -5.25
C GLU A 62 -17.67 -0.41 -6.01
N ILE A 63 -18.19 0.61 -5.34
CA ILE A 63 -18.23 1.96 -5.89
C ILE A 63 -16.82 2.51 -6.13
N LYS A 64 -16.69 3.47 -7.04
CA LYS A 64 -15.39 3.98 -7.51
C LYS A 64 -14.48 4.42 -6.37
N VAL A 65 -15.02 5.17 -5.40
CA VAL A 65 -14.21 5.63 -4.27
C VAL A 65 -13.66 4.49 -3.41
N GLU A 66 -14.40 3.40 -3.20
CA GLU A 66 -13.92 2.24 -2.44
C GLU A 66 -12.82 1.50 -3.19
N ARG A 67 -12.98 1.33 -4.51
CA ARG A 67 -11.94 0.75 -5.38
C ARG A 67 -10.65 1.57 -5.34
N PHE A 68 -10.75 2.89 -5.30
CA PHE A 68 -9.61 3.78 -5.11
C PHE A 68 -8.93 3.56 -3.75
N MET A 69 -9.72 3.51 -2.69
CA MET A 69 -9.21 3.30 -1.32
C MET A 69 -8.56 1.93 -1.14
N MET A 70 -9.06 0.88 -1.82
CA MET A 70 -8.41 -0.43 -1.85
C MET A 70 -7.02 -0.36 -2.50
N ASN A 71 -6.86 0.38 -3.61
CA ASN A 71 -5.53 0.60 -4.19
C ASN A 71 -4.60 1.37 -3.23
N VAL A 72 -5.09 2.44 -2.59
CA VAL A 72 -4.32 3.20 -1.58
C VAL A 72 -3.88 2.30 -0.43
N ALA A 73 -4.78 1.45 0.07
CA ALA A 73 -4.45 0.50 1.13
C ALA A 73 -3.39 -0.50 0.67
N LEU A 74 -3.52 -1.05 -0.55
CA LEU A 74 -2.55 -1.98 -1.10
C LEU A 74 -1.16 -1.36 -1.23
N ILE A 75 -1.03 -0.17 -1.84
CA ILE A 75 0.28 0.48 -2.00
C ILE A 75 0.94 0.76 -0.65
N ARG A 76 0.18 1.14 0.39
CA ARG A 76 0.70 1.38 1.74
C ARG A 76 1.16 0.09 2.40
N VAL A 77 0.42 -1.00 2.24
CA VAL A 77 0.83 -2.33 2.73
C VAL A 77 2.14 -2.78 2.07
N LEU A 78 2.26 -2.65 0.75
CA LEU A 78 3.47 -3.02 0.02
C LEU A 78 4.66 -2.12 0.41
N TYR A 79 4.45 -0.81 0.47
CA TYR A 79 5.48 0.16 0.83
C TYR A 79 6.04 -0.10 2.24
N THR A 80 5.16 -0.42 3.17
CA THR A 80 5.54 -0.77 4.55
C THR A 80 6.42 -2.01 4.57
N HIS A 81 6.11 -3.03 3.76
CA HIS A 81 6.99 -4.19 3.59
C HIS A 81 8.39 -3.76 3.15
N ALA A 82 8.46 -2.93 2.11
CA ALA A 82 9.72 -2.45 1.57
C ALA A 82 10.51 -1.64 2.60
N MET A 83 9.87 -0.82 3.45
CA MET A 83 10.58 -0.06 4.48
C MET A 83 11.36 -0.94 5.47
N LEU A 84 10.92 -2.18 5.74
CA LEU A 84 11.68 -3.13 6.57
C LEU A 84 12.64 -3.99 5.75
N ALA A 85 12.17 -4.56 4.66
CA ALA A 85 12.87 -5.61 3.93
C ALA A 85 13.82 -5.06 2.85
N ASN A 86 13.56 -3.86 2.33
CA ASN A 86 14.44 -3.14 1.41
C ASN A 86 14.37 -1.61 1.65
N PRO A 87 14.92 -1.11 2.78
CA PRO A 87 14.77 0.29 3.18
C PRO A 87 15.31 1.30 2.16
N ARG A 88 16.29 0.91 1.33
CA ARG A 88 16.82 1.75 0.25
C ARG A 88 15.80 1.95 -0.87
N LEU A 89 15.04 0.91 -1.22
CA LEU A 89 13.95 1.04 -2.19
C LEU A 89 12.88 2.00 -1.65
N ALA A 90 12.47 1.86 -0.39
CA ALA A 90 11.42 2.68 0.19
C ALA A 90 11.84 4.13 0.47
N LEU A 91 13.02 4.34 1.09
CA LEU A 91 13.42 5.64 1.65
C LEU A 91 14.61 6.29 0.90
N GLY A 92 15.21 5.61 -0.08
CA GLY A 92 16.36 6.13 -0.80
C GLY A 92 17.53 6.46 0.14
N PRO A 93 18.11 7.68 0.09
CA PRO A 93 19.19 8.11 0.98
C PRO A 93 18.83 8.05 2.48
N LEU A 94 17.54 8.09 2.82
CA LEU A 94 17.06 8.04 4.21
C LEU A 94 16.85 6.62 4.74
N ALA A 95 17.38 5.60 4.06
CA ALA A 95 17.24 4.18 4.41
C ALA A 95 17.58 3.85 5.88
N PHE A 96 18.48 4.60 6.51
CA PHE A 96 18.87 4.40 7.91
C PHE A 96 17.72 4.60 8.91
N LEU A 97 16.65 5.29 8.52
CA LEU A 97 15.46 5.51 9.35
C LEU A 97 14.46 4.35 9.29
N GLY A 98 14.49 3.51 8.25
CA GLY A 98 13.45 2.52 7.96
C GLY A 98 13.15 1.53 9.10
N PRO A 99 14.14 0.76 9.59
CA PRO A 99 13.89 -0.28 10.60
C PRO A 99 13.33 0.23 11.93
N ARG A 100 13.67 1.46 12.35
CA ARG A 100 13.16 2.05 13.60
C ARG A 100 11.74 2.58 13.48
N LEU A 101 11.35 3.05 12.29
CA LEU A 101 10.02 3.62 12.07
C LEU A 101 8.93 2.55 11.98
N VAL A 102 9.27 1.34 11.53
CA VAL A 102 8.28 0.29 11.17
C VAL A 102 8.39 -0.98 12.02
N ASP A 103 9.20 -0.96 13.10
CA ASP A 103 9.23 -2.08 14.05
C ASP A 103 7.89 -2.17 14.81
N PRO A 104 7.12 -3.26 14.66
CA PRO A 104 5.82 -3.44 15.31
C PRO A 104 5.89 -3.54 16.83
N ARG A 105 7.10 -3.64 17.41
CA ARG A 105 7.33 -3.72 18.86
C ARG A 105 7.44 -2.34 19.53
N HIS A 106 7.64 -1.27 18.77
CA HIS A 106 7.72 0.10 19.29
C HIS A 106 6.40 0.86 19.08
N ARG A 107 6.11 1.87 19.93
CA ARG A 107 4.89 2.72 19.93
C ARG A 107 4.58 3.43 18.59
N SER A 108 5.41 3.31 17.56
CA SER A 108 5.16 3.82 16.20
C SER A 108 3.99 3.13 15.49
N VAL A 109 3.55 1.95 15.98
CA VAL A 109 2.32 1.29 15.49
C VAL A 109 1.08 2.17 15.62
N LYS A 110 1.01 3.08 16.62
CA LYS A 110 -0.15 3.95 16.78
C LYS A 110 -0.26 4.99 15.65
N SER A 111 0.86 5.52 15.19
CA SER A 111 0.94 6.41 14.01
C SER A 111 0.71 5.66 12.69
N PHE A 112 1.04 4.37 12.64
CA PHE A 112 0.80 3.49 11.49
C PHE A 112 -0.66 3.00 11.40
N LEU A 113 -1.31 2.75 12.52
CA LEU A 113 -2.76 2.55 12.62
C LEU A 113 -3.53 3.84 12.33
N ASP A 114 -2.96 5.01 12.65
CA ASP A 114 -3.51 6.31 12.23
C ASP A 114 -3.30 6.58 10.73
N LEU A 115 -2.27 6.02 10.07
CA LEU A 115 -2.20 5.93 8.59
C LEU A 115 -3.32 5.03 8.03
N GLY A 116 -3.79 4.06 8.83
CA GLY A 116 -5.01 3.28 8.62
C GLY A 116 -6.32 4.05 8.82
N ARG A 117 -6.32 5.29 9.34
CA ARG A 117 -7.46 6.23 9.22
C ARG A 117 -7.59 6.82 7.80
N SER A 118 -7.00 6.16 6.82
CA SER A 118 -7.44 6.29 5.42
C SER A 118 -8.82 5.69 5.25
N PHE A 119 -9.15 4.63 6.00
CA PHE A 119 -10.46 4.03 5.84
C PHE A 119 -11.54 4.98 6.35
N PRO A 120 -12.60 5.15 5.56
CA PRO A 120 -13.71 6.01 5.90
C PRO A 120 -14.37 5.43 7.15
N ARG A 121 -14.77 6.32 8.07
CA ARG A 121 -15.41 5.92 9.33
C ARG A 121 -16.76 5.24 9.11
N GLU A 122 -17.36 5.51 7.96
CA GLU A 122 -18.69 5.05 7.57
C GLU A 122 -18.56 4.35 6.22
N TYR A 123 -19.22 3.21 6.09
CA TYR A 123 -19.32 2.45 4.85
C TYR A 123 -20.80 2.33 4.47
N PRO A 124 -21.18 2.55 3.20
CA PRO A 124 -20.31 2.97 2.08
C PRO A 124 -19.79 4.42 2.21
N VAL A 125 -18.66 4.73 1.58
CA VAL A 125 -18.13 6.11 1.53
C VAL A 125 -19.13 7.08 0.89
N PRO A 126 -19.45 8.20 1.54
CA PRO A 126 -20.24 9.24 0.93
C PRO A 126 -19.40 10.09 -0.05
N GLY A 127 -19.98 10.38 -1.22
CA GLY A 127 -19.46 11.37 -2.17
C GLY A 127 -18.60 10.82 -3.32
N PRO A 128 -18.27 11.68 -4.29
CA PRO A 128 -17.44 11.30 -5.44
C PRO A 128 -15.96 11.15 -5.04
N VAL A 129 -15.24 10.29 -5.77
CA VAL A 129 -13.83 9.94 -5.44
C VAL A 129 -12.91 11.16 -5.45
N GLU A 130 -13.13 12.10 -6.37
CA GLU A 130 -12.32 13.31 -6.51
C GLU A 130 -12.43 14.21 -5.27
N GLU A 131 -13.62 14.32 -4.68
CA GLU A 131 -13.84 15.07 -3.45
C GLU A 131 -13.16 14.40 -2.25
N VAL A 132 -13.24 13.07 -2.17
CA VAL A 132 -12.58 12.31 -1.09
C VAL A 132 -11.06 12.44 -1.17
N VAL A 133 -10.47 12.34 -2.36
CA VAL A 133 -9.02 12.57 -2.58
C VAL A 133 -8.61 13.99 -2.18
N LEU A 134 -9.44 14.99 -2.49
CA LEU A 134 -9.18 16.39 -2.14
C LEU A 134 -9.38 16.68 -0.64
N ALA A 135 -10.29 15.97 0.02
CA ALA A 135 -10.54 16.04 1.46
C ALA A 135 -9.46 15.33 2.28
N GLU A 136 -8.68 14.43 1.67
CA GLU A 136 -7.62 13.69 2.37
C GLU A 136 -6.59 14.64 3.01
N HIS A 137 -6.15 14.30 4.22
CA HIS A 137 -5.15 15.07 4.94
C HIS A 137 -3.87 15.23 4.11
N ALA A 138 -3.34 16.46 4.07
CA ALA A 138 -2.17 16.80 3.25
C ALA A 138 -0.94 15.90 3.51
N LEU A 139 -0.79 15.39 4.74
CA LEU A 139 0.29 14.46 5.10
C LEU A 139 0.13 13.08 4.43
N ALA A 140 -1.09 12.55 4.35
CA ALA A 140 -1.36 11.28 3.69
C ALA A 140 -1.12 11.38 2.18
N ARG A 141 -1.57 12.47 1.55
CA ARG A 141 -1.21 12.79 0.16
C ARG A 141 0.29 12.90 -0.08
N MET A 142 1.00 13.56 0.84
CA MET A 142 2.46 13.68 0.73
C MET A 142 3.14 12.31 0.74
N LEU A 143 2.68 11.40 1.60
CA LEU A 143 3.20 10.04 1.69
C LEU A 143 2.88 9.25 0.42
N ASP A 144 1.62 9.14 0.03
CA ASP A 144 1.24 8.30 -1.12
C ASP A 144 1.79 8.83 -2.44
N TYR A 145 1.73 10.14 -2.68
CA TYR A 145 2.05 10.72 -3.98
C TYR A 145 3.45 11.29 -4.07
N GLY A 146 3.98 11.83 -2.97
CA GLY A 146 5.34 12.38 -2.94
C GLY A 146 6.42 11.31 -2.73
N LEU A 147 6.10 10.27 -1.95
CA LEU A 147 7.07 9.26 -1.52
C LEU A 147 6.82 7.89 -2.15
N ILE A 148 5.59 7.38 -2.14
CA ILE A 148 5.30 6.02 -2.64
C ILE A 148 5.18 5.99 -4.17
N ALA A 149 4.37 6.88 -4.77
CA ALA A 149 4.05 6.87 -6.20
C ALA A 149 5.26 6.77 -7.14
N PRO A 150 6.37 7.52 -6.93
CA PRO A 150 7.55 7.43 -7.80
C PRO A 150 8.25 6.05 -7.79
N ARG A 151 7.91 5.18 -6.83
CA ARG A 151 8.54 3.88 -6.60
C ARG A 151 7.65 2.72 -6.96
N LEU A 152 6.42 2.95 -7.41
CA LEU A 152 5.43 1.90 -7.60
C LEU A 152 5.93 0.74 -8.46
N PRO A 153 6.56 0.93 -9.65
CA PRO A 153 7.06 -0.20 -10.44
C PRO A 153 8.02 -1.09 -9.64
N LEU A 154 9.07 -0.49 -9.07
CA LEU A 154 10.07 -1.21 -8.27
C LEU A 154 9.46 -1.82 -7.00
N LEU A 155 8.49 -1.14 -6.39
CA LEU A 155 7.82 -1.62 -5.19
C LEU A 155 6.99 -2.87 -5.46
N TYR A 156 6.26 -2.89 -6.57
CA TYR A 156 5.46 -4.03 -6.99
C TYR A 156 6.34 -5.21 -7.43
N GLU A 157 7.44 -4.96 -8.15
CA GLU A 157 8.43 -5.99 -8.49
C GLU A 157 9.08 -6.61 -7.24
N PHE A 158 9.48 -5.75 -6.29
CA PHE A 158 10.01 -6.19 -5.01
C PHE A 158 9.00 -7.04 -4.25
N ALA A 159 7.75 -6.59 -4.15
CA ALA A 159 6.69 -7.30 -3.45
C ALA A 159 6.35 -8.63 -4.12
N ALA A 160 6.26 -8.66 -5.46
CA ALA A 160 6.03 -9.87 -6.23
C ALA A 160 7.09 -10.93 -5.94
N THR A 161 8.36 -10.52 -5.89
CA THR A 161 9.48 -11.41 -5.56
C THR A 161 9.44 -11.85 -4.10
N ALA A 162 9.32 -10.90 -3.16
CA ALA A 162 9.36 -11.18 -1.72
C ALA A 162 8.21 -12.07 -1.24
N LEU A 163 7.03 -11.94 -1.87
CA LEU A 163 5.83 -12.69 -1.53
C LEU A 163 5.66 -13.96 -2.38
N GLU A 164 6.49 -14.14 -3.41
CA GLU A 164 6.36 -15.21 -4.41
C GLU A 164 5.00 -15.16 -5.13
N GLU A 165 4.57 -13.96 -5.52
CA GLU A 165 3.29 -13.70 -6.19
C GLU A 165 3.49 -12.79 -7.42
N PRO A 166 3.78 -13.36 -8.60
CA PRO A 166 4.10 -12.59 -9.80
C PRO A 166 2.91 -11.77 -10.34
N ARG A 167 1.66 -12.14 -10.00
CA ARG A 167 0.47 -11.37 -10.46
C ARG A 167 0.39 -9.99 -9.84
N LEU A 168 1.17 -9.68 -8.80
CA LEU A 168 1.20 -8.34 -8.24
C LEU A 168 1.55 -7.29 -9.29
N THR A 169 2.51 -7.55 -10.18
CA THR A 169 2.94 -6.56 -11.17
C THR A 169 1.87 -6.22 -12.19
N SER A 170 0.86 -7.08 -12.41
CA SER A 170 -0.28 -6.77 -13.28
C SER A 170 -1.30 -5.84 -12.63
N LEU A 171 -1.14 -5.52 -11.34
CA LEU A 171 -1.97 -4.53 -10.64
C LEU A 171 -1.42 -3.11 -10.79
N LEU A 172 -0.49 -2.91 -11.73
CA LEU A 172 -0.05 -1.62 -12.22
C LEU A 172 -0.35 -1.50 -13.71
N ASP A 173 -0.87 -0.36 -14.11
CA ASP A 173 -1.04 0.04 -15.49
C ASP A 173 -0.29 1.35 -15.74
N ALA A 174 0.73 1.31 -16.60
CA ALA A 174 1.61 2.45 -16.89
C ALA A 174 2.16 3.16 -15.62
N GLY A 175 2.44 2.41 -14.56
CA GLY A 175 2.95 2.96 -13.29
C GLY A 175 1.87 3.61 -12.39
N VAL A 176 0.59 3.35 -12.67
CA VAL A 176 -0.56 3.75 -11.86
C VAL A 176 -1.22 2.51 -11.26
N PRO A 177 -1.67 2.52 -9.98
CA PRO A 177 -2.40 1.41 -9.40
C PRO A 177 -3.66 1.07 -10.20
N ALA A 178 -3.81 -0.22 -10.53
CA ALA A 178 -4.81 -0.74 -11.47
C ALA A 178 -5.67 -1.87 -10.89
N TYR A 179 -5.62 -2.13 -9.57
CA TYR A 179 -6.47 -3.17 -8.98
C TYR A 179 -7.94 -2.76 -9.08
N VAL A 180 -8.74 -3.51 -9.85
CA VAL A 180 -10.14 -3.18 -10.20
C VAL A 180 -10.35 -1.71 -10.63
N TRP A 181 -9.33 -1.12 -11.24
CA TRP A 181 -9.30 0.28 -11.61
C TRP A 181 -8.99 0.41 -13.10
N PRO A 182 -9.93 0.91 -13.92
CA PRO A 182 -9.78 0.88 -15.36
C PRO A 182 -8.84 1.99 -15.87
N HIS A 183 -8.25 1.78 -17.05
CA HIS A 183 -7.26 2.69 -17.63
C HIS A 183 -7.79 4.11 -17.81
N GLU A 184 -9.05 4.25 -18.25
CA GLU A 184 -9.71 5.53 -18.47
C GLU A 184 -9.80 6.38 -17.20
N ASP A 185 -9.82 5.76 -16.02
CA ASP A 185 -9.97 6.41 -14.73
C ASP A 185 -8.63 6.78 -14.07
N ARG A 186 -7.49 6.50 -14.72
CA ARG A 186 -6.15 6.80 -14.18
C ARG A 186 -5.96 8.29 -13.81
N SER A 187 -6.69 9.19 -14.47
CA SER A 187 -6.59 10.63 -14.25
C SER A 187 -6.91 11.05 -12.82
N VAL A 188 -7.73 10.28 -12.08
CA VAL A 188 -8.06 10.51 -10.68
C VAL A 188 -6.81 10.47 -9.79
N TRP A 189 -5.84 9.60 -10.09
CA TRP A 189 -4.57 9.53 -9.36
C TRP A 189 -3.75 10.82 -9.48
N PHE A 190 -3.94 11.59 -10.55
CA PHE A 190 -3.20 12.83 -10.79
C PHE A 190 -3.84 14.03 -10.07
N VAL A 191 -5.13 13.97 -9.70
CA VAL A 191 -5.91 15.10 -9.16
C VAL A 191 -5.29 15.67 -7.88
N GLY A 192 -4.72 16.87 -7.96
CA GLY A 192 -4.12 17.55 -6.78
C GLY A 192 -2.82 16.91 -6.27
N ASN A 193 -2.33 15.86 -6.94
CA ASN A 193 -1.30 14.95 -6.43
C ASN A 193 0.04 15.05 -7.17
N THR A 194 0.18 16.02 -8.07
CA THR A 194 1.40 16.21 -8.87
C THR A 194 2.01 17.61 -8.71
N GLY A 195 1.71 18.29 -7.59
CA GLY A 195 2.14 19.65 -7.33
C GLY A 195 3.67 19.80 -7.22
N PRO A 196 4.22 21.03 -7.36
CA PRO A 196 5.67 21.26 -7.31
C PRO A 196 6.33 20.77 -6.02
N HIS A 197 5.64 20.91 -4.87
CA HIS A 197 6.14 20.45 -3.57
C HIS A 197 6.31 18.93 -3.50
N LEU A 198 5.38 18.15 -4.07
CA LEU A 198 5.48 16.68 -4.13
C LEU A 198 6.61 16.24 -5.06
N ARG A 199 6.81 16.93 -6.19
CA ARG A 199 7.95 16.67 -7.09
C ARG A 199 9.29 16.98 -6.42
N ALA A 200 9.36 18.02 -5.59
CA ALA A 200 10.55 18.35 -4.81
C ALA A 200 10.88 17.24 -3.80
N ILE A 201 9.88 16.73 -3.08
CA ILE A 201 10.04 15.61 -2.13
C ILE A 201 10.51 14.35 -2.84
N ALA A 202 9.89 13.99 -3.98
CA ALA A 202 10.33 12.86 -4.78
C ALA A 202 11.83 12.98 -5.11
N ARG A 203 12.27 14.15 -5.58
CA ARG A 203 13.69 14.41 -5.89
C ARG A 203 14.59 14.29 -4.66
N MET A 204 14.20 14.87 -3.52
CA MET A 204 14.96 14.78 -2.27
C MET A 204 15.12 13.34 -1.78
N THR A 205 14.14 12.49 -2.05
CA THR A 205 14.19 11.07 -1.68
C THR A 205 14.87 10.20 -2.76
N GLY A 206 15.41 10.82 -3.82
CA GLY A 206 16.23 10.16 -4.85
C GLY A 206 15.46 9.63 -6.06
N VAL A 207 14.21 10.05 -6.27
CA VAL A 207 13.36 9.54 -7.36
C VAL A 207 12.67 10.68 -8.12
N ARG A 208 12.12 10.40 -9.31
CA ARG A 208 11.34 11.38 -10.10
C ARG A 208 9.89 10.92 -10.15
N LEU A 209 8.95 11.82 -9.88
CA LEU A 209 7.53 11.54 -10.09
C LEU A 209 7.27 11.41 -11.59
N LEU A 210 6.91 10.20 -12.03
CA LEU A 210 6.66 9.85 -13.44
C LEU A 210 5.27 10.23 -13.92
N TRP A 211 4.39 10.67 -13.01
CA TRP A 211 3.01 11.00 -13.34
C TRP A 211 2.86 12.37 -14.03
N GLU A 212 1.93 12.41 -14.98
CA GLU A 212 1.56 13.62 -15.70
C GLU A 212 1.02 14.70 -14.74
N PRO A 213 1.11 15.98 -15.10
CA PRO A 213 0.51 17.05 -14.31
C PRO A 213 -1.01 16.88 -14.18
N SER A 214 -1.52 17.08 -12.96
CA SER A 214 -2.95 17.14 -12.64
C SER A 214 -3.71 17.98 -13.68
N PRO A 215 -4.73 17.43 -14.36
CA PRO A 215 -5.58 18.21 -15.25
C PRO A 215 -6.43 19.24 -14.46
N PHE A 216 -6.64 19.01 -13.17
CA PHE A 216 -7.35 19.92 -12.28
C PHE A 216 -6.38 20.93 -11.67
N ARG A 217 -6.53 22.20 -12.04
CA ARG A 217 -5.97 23.34 -11.29
C ARG A 217 -6.98 23.73 -10.21
N ARG A 218 -6.57 23.76 -8.94
CA ARG A 218 -7.39 24.37 -7.87
C ARG A 218 -7.79 25.79 -8.32
N PRO A 219 -9.06 26.20 -8.23
CA PRO A 219 -9.39 27.61 -8.27
C PRO A 219 -8.64 28.28 -7.11
N TYR A 220 -7.83 29.29 -7.40
CA TYR A 220 -7.30 30.15 -6.34
C TYR A 220 -8.50 30.70 -5.55
N PRO A 221 -8.52 30.66 -4.21
CA PRO A 221 -9.48 31.44 -3.47
C PRO A 221 -9.22 32.92 -3.83
N LYS A 222 -10.20 33.56 -4.47
CA LYS A 222 -10.19 35.03 -4.63
C LYS A 222 -10.01 35.61 -3.23
N ALA A 223 -8.91 36.35 -3.02
CA ALA A 223 -8.78 37.21 -1.87
C ALA A 223 -10.03 38.09 -1.84
N ARG A 224 -10.82 38.00 -0.76
CA ARG A 224 -11.88 38.96 -0.50
C ARG A 224 -11.16 40.26 -0.14
N GLY A 225 -11.32 41.27 -1.01
CA GLY A 225 -11.04 42.66 -0.67
C GLY A 225 -12.08 43.21 0.28
#